data_AF-A0A964YJ37-F1
#
_entry.id   AF-A0A964YJ37-F1
#
_cell.length_a   1.000
_cell.length_b   1.000
_cell.length_c   1.000
_cell.angle_alpha   90.00
_cell.angle_beta   90.00
_cell.angle_gamma   90.00
#
_symmetry.space_group_name_H-M   'P 1'
#
loop_
_entity.id
_entity.type
_entity.pdbx_description
1 polymer ?
#
loop_
_entity_poly.entity_id
_entity_poly.type
_entity_poly.pdbx_seq_one_letter_code
_entity_poly.pdbx_strand_id
1 'polypeptide(L)'
;REFTIGVFKSNGKIITLPFTEVMSQNDFFDFEAKYQGKSTEVTPAECSNEIADKVRSAASGIYAIFNCRGVVRMDFIFNEKDQEPYLLEINTVPGQSDASLVPQQVAAMGMDLKDFYSMLIEDALISKK
;
A
#
# COMPACT_ATOMS: atom_id res chain seq x y z
N ARG A 1 -12.59 6.76 -4.99
CA ARG A 1 -12.18 5.37 -4.72
C ARG A 1 -11.08 5.39 -3.67
N GLU A 2 -10.98 4.39 -2.79
CA GLU A 2 -9.91 4.31 -1.79
C GLU A 2 -8.89 3.25 -2.20
N PHE A 3 -7.62 3.66 -2.29
CA PHE A 3 -6.53 2.77 -2.67
C PHE A 3 -5.45 2.75 -1.61
N THR A 4 -5.02 1.55 -1.26
CA THR A 4 -3.97 1.31 -0.27
C THR A 4 -2.79 0.61 -0.94
N ILE A 5 -1.59 1.16 -0.81
CA ILE A 5 -0.40 0.64 -1.48
C ILE A 5 0.76 0.48 -0.49
N GLY A 6 1.31 -0.72 -0.41
CA GLY A 6 2.57 -0.99 0.25
C GLY A 6 3.74 -0.56 -0.63
N VAL A 7 4.72 0.11 -0.05
CA VAL A 7 5.93 0.56 -0.73
C VAL A 7 7.12 0.19 0.13
N PHE A 8 8.15 -0.34 -0.50
CA PHE A 8 9.39 -0.70 0.17
C PHE A 8 10.59 -0.35 -0.70
N LYS A 9 11.78 -0.38 -0.10
CA LYS A 9 13.04 -0.20 -0.84
C LYS A 9 13.86 -1.47 -0.74
N SER A 10 14.35 -1.96 -1.87
CA SER A 10 15.34 -3.02 -1.91
C SER A 10 16.46 -2.73 -2.90
N ASN A 11 17.70 -2.99 -2.50
CA ASN A 11 18.90 -2.76 -3.32
C ASN A 11 18.93 -1.34 -3.91
N GLY A 12 18.52 -0.34 -3.11
CA GLY A 12 18.46 1.06 -3.51
C GLY A 12 17.29 1.44 -4.44
N LYS A 13 16.44 0.49 -4.84
CA LYS A 13 15.27 0.73 -5.68
C LYS A 13 14.00 0.79 -4.85
N ILE A 14 13.16 1.79 -5.10
CA ILE A 14 11.81 1.87 -4.52
C ILE A 14 10.89 0.99 -5.35
N ILE A 15 10.15 0.12 -4.68
CA ILE A 15 9.26 -0.87 -5.28
C ILE A 15 7.88 -0.69 -4.65
N THR A 16 6.86 -0.62 -5.49
CA THR A 16 5.46 -0.60 -5.08
C THR A 16 4.88 -2.00 -5.17
N LEU A 17 4.11 -2.39 -4.16
CA LEU A 17 3.33 -3.62 -4.19
C LEU A 17 2.07 -3.43 -5.06
N PRO A 18 1.44 -4.53 -5.52
CA PRO A 18 0.11 -4.46 -6.12
C PRO A 18 -0.87 -3.87 -5.11
N PHE A 19 -1.39 -2.68 -5.38
CA PHE A 19 -2.23 -1.96 -4.42
C PHE A 19 -3.62 -2.59 -4.30
N THR A 20 -4.26 -2.35 -3.17
CA THR A 20 -5.60 -2.84 -2.83
C THR A 20 -6.61 -1.72 -3.02
N GLU A 21 -7.79 -2.02 -3.56
CA GLU A 21 -8.94 -1.14 -3.43
C GLU A 21 -9.76 -1.54 -2.19
N VAL A 22 -10.07 -0.55 -1.36
CA VAL A 22 -10.92 -0.72 -0.18
C VAL A 22 -12.29 -0.12 -0.51
N MET A 23 -13.31 -0.97 -0.56
CA MET A 23 -14.69 -0.55 -0.81
C MET A 23 -15.49 -0.63 0.49
N SER A 24 -15.93 0.53 0.99
CA SER A 24 -16.94 0.60 2.05
C SER A 24 -18.31 0.21 1.49
N GLN A 25 -19.08 -0.59 2.22
CA GLN A 25 -20.48 -0.88 1.88
C GLN A 25 -21.44 0.28 2.21
N ASN A 26 -20.97 1.32 2.90
CA ASN A 26 -21.77 2.49 3.30
C ASN A 26 -21.20 3.81 2.74
N ASP A 27 -22.07 4.72 2.32
CA ASP A 27 -21.76 6.05 1.77
C ASP A 27 -21.08 7.00 2.78
N PHE A 28 -21.12 6.65 4.07
CA PHE A 28 -20.48 7.38 5.16
C PHE A 28 -19.76 6.42 6.11
N PHE A 29 -18.54 6.77 6.50
CA PHE A 29 -17.79 6.12 7.58
C PHE A 29 -18.46 6.44 8.93
N ASP A 30 -19.57 5.76 9.25
CA ASP A 30 -20.09 5.74 10.60
C ASP A 30 -19.19 4.89 11.52
N PHE A 31 -19.22 5.20 12.81
CA PHE A 31 -18.43 4.49 13.82
C PHE A 31 -18.75 2.98 13.85
N GLU A 32 -19.98 2.59 13.50
CA GLU A 32 -20.40 1.19 13.44
C GLU A 32 -19.74 0.41 12.30
N ALA A 33 -19.60 0.97 11.11
CA ALA A 33 -18.98 0.34 9.94
C ALA A 33 -17.51 -0.03 10.20
N LYS A 34 -16.80 0.81 10.96
CA LYS A 34 -15.39 0.57 11.34
C LYS A 34 -15.21 -0.66 12.24
N TYR A 35 -16.24 -1.08 12.96
CA TYR A 35 -16.21 -2.24 13.88
C TYR A 35 -17.07 -3.42 13.43
N GLN A 36 -17.98 -3.24 12.46
CA GLN A 36 -18.83 -4.31 11.92
C GLN A 36 -18.24 -5.00 10.67
N GLY A 37 -17.04 -4.62 10.22
CA GLY A 37 -16.27 -5.39 9.24
C GLY A 37 -16.89 -5.44 7.83
N LYS A 38 -17.55 -4.37 7.40
CA LYS A 38 -18.23 -4.30 6.08
C LYS A 38 -17.40 -3.54 5.05
N SER A 39 -16.12 -3.89 4.91
CA SER A 39 -15.27 -3.43 3.81
C SER A 39 -14.85 -4.62 2.95
N THR A 40 -14.96 -4.46 1.63
CA THR A 40 -14.41 -5.43 0.68
C THR A 40 -13.05 -4.94 0.24
N GLU A 41 -12.04 -5.80 0.36
CA GLU A 41 -10.66 -5.53 -0.06
C GLU A 41 -10.37 -6.33 -1.34
N VAL A 42 -9.97 -5.65 -2.40
CA VAL A 42 -9.64 -6.28 -3.68
C VAL A 42 -8.16 -6.05 -4.01
N THR A 43 -7.38 -7.13 -4.01
CA THR A 43 -5.93 -7.12 -4.26
C THR A 43 -5.58 -8.11 -5.38
N PRO A 44 -4.95 -7.70 -6.49
CA PRO A 44 -4.69 -6.31 -6.88
C PRO A 44 -5.99 -5.55 -7.21
N ALA A 45 -5.98 -4.24 -7.01
CA ALA A 45 -7.10 -3.36 -7.37
C ALA A 45 -7.41 -3.43 -8.88
N GLU A 46 -8.70 -3.44 -9.21
CA GLU A 46 -9.17 -3.46 -10.59
C GLU A 46 -9.39 -2.04 -11.11
N CYS A 47 -8.42 -1.48 -11.84
CA CYS A 47 -8.54 -0.15 -12.45
C CYS A 47 -7.79 -0.08 -13.78
N SER A 48 -7.93 1.06 -14.48
CA SER A 48 -7.13 1.31 -15.68
C SER A 48 -5.64 1.44 -15.34
N ASN A 49 -4.78 1.15 -16.32
CA ASN A 49 -3.34 1.34 -16.17
C ASN A 49 -2.99 2.80 -15.85
N GLU A 50 -3.73 3.77 -16.39
CA GLU A 50 -3.53 5.19 -16.10
C GLU A 50 -3.71 5.51 -14.61
N ILE A 51 -4.78 5.02 -13.99
CA ILE A 51 -5.02 5.18 -12.54
C ILE A 51 -3.91 4.50 -11.76
N ALA A 52 -3.58 3.26 -12.13
CA ALA A 52 -2.55 2.47 -11.46
C ALA A 52 -1.19 3.17 -11.48
N ASP A 53 -0.81 3.74 -12.62
CA ASP A 53 0.47 4.43 -12.79
C ASP A 53 0.53 5.73 -11.99
N LYS A 54 -0.58 6.48 -11.92
CA LYS A 54 -0.66 7.68 -11.05
C LYS A 54 -0.50 7.32 -9.57
N VAL A 55 -1.19 6.29 -9.08
CA VAL A 55 -1.08 5.85 -7.67
C VAL A 55 0.34 5.35 -7.37
N ARG A 56 0.93 4.50 -8.22
CA ARG A 56 2.30 3.99 -8.04
C ARG A 56 3.34 5.10 -8.07
N SER A 57 3.20 6.05 -9.00
CA SER A 57 4.10 7.20 -9.12
C SER A 57 4.04 8.09 -7.89
N ALA A 58 2.82 8.45 -7.44
CA ALA A 58 2.62 9.22 -6.23
C ALA A 58 3.23 8.53 -5.00
N ALA A 59 2.93 7.24 -4.79
CA ALA A 59 3.41 6.48 -3.65
C ALA A 59 4.95 6.34 -3.65
N SER A 60 5.56 6.07 -4.81
CA SER A 60 7.03 5.99 -4.95
C SER A 60 7.68 7.35 -4.67
N GLY A 61 7.10 8.43 -5.19
CA GLY A 61 7.58 9.80 -4.96
C GLY A 61 7.50 10.20 -3.50
N ILE A 62 6.36 9.93 -2.85
CA ILE A 62 6.16 10.19 -1.41
C ILE A 62 7.17 9.40 -0.59
N TYR A 63 7.39 8.11 -0.90
CA TYR A 63 8.36 7.29 -0.19
C TYR A 63 9.77 7.90 -0.24
N ALA A 64 10.17 8.43 -1.40
CA ALA A 64 11.45 9.11 -1.58
C ALA A 64 11.52 10.44 -0.81
N ILE A 65 10.50 11.29 -0.97
CA ILE A 65 10.44 12.64 -0.38
C ILE A 65 10.50 12.58 1.15
N PHE A 66 9.76 11.65 1.76
CA PHE A 66 9.74 11.47 3.21
C PHE A 66 10.88 10.59 3.73
N ASN A 67 11.80 10.16 2.86
CA ASN A 67 12.95 9.30 3.19
C ASN A 67 12.53 8.05 3.98
N CYS A 68 11.43 7.42 3.55
CA CYS A 68 10.89 6.23 4.18
C CYS A 68 11.89 5.07 4.11
N ARG A 69 11.78 4.15 5.08
CA ARG A 69 12.63 2.96 5.21
C ARG A 69 11.78 1.75 5.57
N GLY A 70 12.26 0.57 5.19
CA GLY A 70 11.54 -0.68 5.37
C GLY A 70 10.33 -0.75 4.43
N VAL A 71 9.24 -1.34 4.92
CA VAL A 71 7.95 -1.33 4.24
C VAL A 71 7.02 -0.34 4.92
N VAL A 72 6.40 0.53 4.14
CA VAL A 72 5.35 1.44 4.60
C VAL A 72 4.09 1.19 3.79
N ARG A 73 2.93 1.53 4.34
CA ARG A 73 1.65 1.50 3.62
C ARG A 73 1.15 2.93 3.48
N MET A 74 0.69 3.28 2.29
CA MET A 74 0.11 4.59 2.00
C MET A 74 -1.33 4.41 1.56
N ASP A 75 -2.21 5.21 2.13
CA ASP A 75 -3.64 5.17 1.86
C ASP A 75 -4.03 6.44 1.10
N PHE A 76 -4.78 6.29 0.02
CA PHE A 76 -5.14 7.36 -0.92
C PHE A 76 -6.65 7.38 -1.17
N ILE A 77 -7.19 8.59 -1.37
CA ILE A 77 -8.47 8.76 -2.07
C ILE A 77 -8.17 9.18 -3.51
N PHE A 78 -8.57 8.35 -4.46
CA PHE A 78 -8.57 8.71 -5.87
C PHE A 78 -9.85 9.47 -6.21
N ASN A 79 -9.68 10.71 -6.66
CA ASN A 79 -10.75 11.57 -7.12
C ASN A 79 -10.98 11.34 -8.62
N GLU A 80 -12.14 10.80 -8.99
CA GLU A 80 -12.45 10.48 -10.39
C GLU A 80 -12.75 11.71 -11.26
N LYS A 81 -13.10 12.86 -10.67
CA LYS A 81 -13.32 14.09 -11.43
C LYS A 81 -11.99 14.69 -11.86
N ASP A 82 -11.06 14.76 -10.92
CA ASP A 82 -9.73 15.35 -11.14
C ASP A 82 -8.75 14.32 -11.74
N GLN A 83 -9.10 13.03 -11.68
CA GLN A 83 -8.25 11.90 -12.07
C GLN A 83 -6.93 11.86 -11.30
N GLU A 84 -6.91 12.27 -10.03
CA GLU A 84 -5.70 12.35 -9.21
C GLU A 84 -5.83 11.59 -7.87
N PRO A 85 -4.75 10.93 -7.39
CA PRO A 85 -4.68 10.37 -6.06
C PRO A 85 -4.31 11.43 -5.01
N TYR A 86 -5.09 11.53 -3.95
CA TYR A 86 -4.83 12.37 -2.78
C TYR A 86 -4.41 11.49 -1.61
N LEU A 87 -3.20 11.72 -1.10
CA LEU A 87 -2.68 11.00 0.07
C LEU A 87 -3.52 11.31 1.30
N LEU A 88 -3.98 10.27 1.99
CA LEU A 88 -4.60 10.38 3.32
C LEU A 88 -3.54 10.30 4.41
N GLU A 89 -2.78 9.19 4.42
CA GLU A 89 -1.82 8.92 5.47
C GLU A 89 -0.67 8.00 5.01
N ILE A 90 0.41 8.03 5.79
CA ILE A 90 1.56 7.13 5.66
C ILE A 90 1.65 6.32 6.95
N ASN A 91 1.40 5.02 6.84
CA ASN A 91 1.58 4.05 7.91
C ASN A 91 3.00 3.46 7.83
N THR A 92 3.89 3.96 8.68
CA THR A 92 5.31 3.57 8.70
C THR A 92 5.57 2.21 9.35
N VAL A 93 4.60 1.69 10.10
CA VAL A 93 4.61 0.34 10.66
C VAL A 93 3.22 -0.28 10.39
N PRO A 94 2.97 -0.75 9.16
CA PRO A 94 1.67 -1.31 8.81
C PRO A 94 1.47 -2.68 9.48
N GLY A 95 0.20 -3.12 9.56
CA GLY A 95 -0.13 -4.47 10.03
C GLY A 95 0.54 -5.57 9.20
N GLN A 96 0.97 -6.64 9.86
CA GLN A 96 1.75 -7.74 9.26
C GLN A 96 1.14 -9.13 9.54
N SER A 97 -0.10 -9.22 10.01
CA SER A 97 -0.81 -10.51 10.08
C SER A 97 -1.24 -10.98 8.70
N ASP A 98 -1.56 -12.25 8.50
CA ASP A 98 -1.99 -12.79 7.20
C ASP A 98 -3.19 -12.05 6.60
N ALA A 99 -4.09 -11.54 7.45
CA ALA A 99 -5.24 -10.74 7.03
C ALA A 99 -4.90 -9.27 6.73
N SER A 100 -3.69 -8.80 7.03
CA SER A 100 -3.27 -7.42 6.78
C SER A 100 -2.97 -7.17 5.30
N LEU A 101 -3.19 -5.94 4.85
CA LEU A 101 -3.04 -5.55 3.45
C LEU A 101 -1.63 -5.78 2.89
N VAL A 102 -0.56 -5.44 3.62
CA VAL A 102 0.81 -5.63 3.10
C VAL A 102 1.09 -7.11 2.78
N PRO A 103 0.83 -8.06 3.69
CA PRO A 103 0.93 -9.49 3.36
C PRO A 103 0.10 -9.94 2.15
N GLN A 104 -1.16 -9.51 2.05
CA GLN A 104 -2.01 -9.81 0.89
C GLN A 104 -1.40 -9.30 -0.42
N GLN A 105 -0.84 -8.08 -0.41
CA GLN A 105 -0.22 -7.46 -1.59
C GLN A 105 1.10 -8.14 -1.99
N VAL A 106 1.90 -8.57 -1.01
CA VAL A 106 3.12 -9.36 -1.28
C VAL A 106 2.75 -10.69 -1.94
N ALA A 107 1.74 -11.38 -1.44
CA ALA A 107 1.24 -12.62 -2.03
C ALA A 107 0.71 -12.40 -3.45
N ALA A 108 -0.04 -11.32 -3.68
CA ALA A 108 -0.53 -10.93 -5.01
C ALA A 108 0.59 -10.58 -6.00
N MET A 109 1.76 -10.17 -5.50
CA MET A 109 2.97 -9.97 -6.30
C MET A 109 3.67 -11.29 -6.67
N GLY A 110 3.18 -12.42 -6.17
CA GLY A 110 3.77 -13.74 -6.38
C GLY A 110 5.01 -14.02 -5.52
N MET A 111 5.18 -13.29 -4.41
CA MET A 111 6.32 -13.43 -3.50
C MET A 111 5.90 -14.14 -2.21
N ASP A 112 6.78 -14.99 -1.69
CA ASP A 112 6.62 -15.59 -0.36
C ASP A 112 6.93 -14.56 0.73
N LEU A 113 6.13 -14.54 1.81
CA LEU A 113 6.30 -13.57 2.89
C LEU A 113 7.64 -13.70 3.60
N LYS A 114 8.15 -14.93 3.78
CA LYS A 114 9.44 -15.16 4.41
C LYS A 114 10.56 -14.54 3.57
N ASP A 115 10.52 -14.73 2.26
CA ASP A 115 11.51 -14.16 1.34
C ASP A 115 11.43 -12.62 1.35
N PHE A 116 10.21 -12.07 1.32
CA PHE A 116 9.97 -10.63 1.43
C PHE A 116 10.57 -10.04 2.71
N TYR A 117 10.28 -10.62 3.88
CA TYR A 117 10.80 -10.11 5.14
C TYR A 117 12.30 -10.32 5.29
N SER A 118 12.85 -11.43 4.76
CA SER A 118 14.29 -11.67 4.75
C SER A 118 15.02 -10.57 3.98
N MET A 119 14.53 -10.21 2.79
CA MET A 119 15.04 -9.09 2.00
C MET A 119 14.99 -7.76 2.76
N LEU A 120 13.86 -7.43 3.41
CA LEU A 120 13.75 -6.19 4.20
C LEU A 120 14.75 -6.14 5.37
N ILE A 121 14.98 -7.27 6.03
CA ILE A 121 15.96 -7.39 7.11
C ILE A 121 17.38 -7.17 6.56
N GLU A 122 17.73 -7.81 5.44
CA GLU A 122 19.03 -7.66 4.79
C GLU A 122 19.30 -6.20 4.38
N ASP A 123 18.33 -5.54 3.72
CA ASP A 123 18.43 -4.13 3.34
C ASP A 123 18.62 -3.21 4.56
N ALA A 124 17.98 -3.52 5.69
CA ALA A 124 18.13 -2.77 6.93
C ALA A 124 19.52 -2.96 7.57
N LEU A 125 20.14 -4.14 7.43
CA LEU A 125 21.49 -4.40 7.92
C LEU A 125 22.56 -3.71 7.06
N ILE A 126 22.38 -3.69 5.74
CA ILE A 126 23.31 -3.03 4.81
C ILE A 126 23.27 -1.52 4.98
N SER A 127 22.09 -0.94 5.19
CA SER A 127 21.88 0.51 5.32
C SER A 127 22.45 1.14 6.62
N LYS A 128 23.07 0.34 7.50
CA LYS A 128 23.69 0.80 8.77
C LYS A 128 25.19 1.11 8.67
N LYS A 129 25.78 1.05 7.48
CA LYS A 129 27.15 1.56 7.22
C LYS A 129 27.10 3.00 6.73
#